data_AF-X0V6V7-F1
#
_entry.id   AF-X0V6V7-F1
#
_cell.length_a   1.000
_cell.length_b   1.000
_cell.length_c   1.000
_cell.angle_alpha   90.00
_cell.angle_beta   90.00
_cell.angle_gamma   90.00
#
_symmetry.space_group_name_H-M   'P 1'
#
loop_
_entity.id
_entity.type
_entity.pdbx_description
1 polymer ?
#
loop_
_entity_poly.entity_id
_entity_poly.type
_entity_poly.pdbx_seq_one_letter_code
_entity_poly.pdbx_strand_id
1 'polypeptide(L)'
;MKENWTVKDKKIRVISYGLGPIGMKTAGIILDNPRLEMVGAIDIAPEKVGKDLGLLLNLNKKVGIAVSGDANEILSSMDADLVLLTTGSIFEKIYSQIQSIVSRGINCISSAEEMFFPYIRNPRLSQQLDDLAKEHSVTVLATGVNPGFVMDTLPLFLTGVCQKVKSIHIERVVDASTRRLPLQTKIGVTLTPEKFQEG
;
A
#
# COMPACT_ATOMS: atom_id res chain seq x y z
N MET A 1 1.93 -19.20 32.23
CA MET A 1 1.19 -19.37 30.97
C MET A 1 2.17 -19.11 29.84
N LYS A 2 2.62 -20.16 29.14
CA LYS A 2 3.46 -20.03 27.95
C LYS A 2 2.50 -19.99 26.76
N GLU A 3 2.16 -18.80 26.28
CA GLU A 3 1.50 -18.70 24.99
C GLU A 3 2.52 -19.06 23.90
N ASN A 4 2.25 -20.17 23.22
CA ASN A 4 3.01 -20.63 22.07
C ASN A 4 2.83 -19.63 20.93
N TRP A 5 3.71 -18.64 20.84
CA TRP A 5 3.94 -17.88 19.60
C TRP A 5 4.73 -18.75 18.62
N THR A 6 4.17 -19.89 18.21
CA THR A 6 4.64 -20.56 17.00
C THR A 6 4.15 -19.72 15.83
N VAL A 7 5.02 -18.88 15.29
CA VAL A 7 4.85 -18.36 13.93
C VAL A 7 4.66 -19.59 13.06
N LYS A 8 3.43 -19.85 12.60
CA LYS A 8 3.14 -20.98 11.73
C LYS A 8 4.11 -20.91 10.54
N ASP A 9 4.73 -22.03 10.16
CA ASP A 9 5.53 -22.20 8.93
C ASP A 9 4.72 -21.94 7.64
N LYS A 10 3.54 -21.34 7.73
CA LYS A 10 2.67 -21.03 6.60
C LYS A 10 3.06 -19.68 6.02
N LYS A 11 3.35 -19.65 4.73
CA LYS A 11 3.59 -18.40 3.98
C LYS A 11 2.34 -17.51 4.05
N ILE A 12 2.56 -16.20 4.11
CA ILE A 12 1.50 -15.21 3.99
C ILE A 12 1.15 -15.07 2.50
N ARG A 13 -0.10 -15.29 2.14
CA ARG A 13 -0.59 -15.22 0.77
C ARG A 13 -1.02 -13.80 0.44
N VAL A 14 -0.40 -13.23 -0.56
CA VAL A 14 -0.50 -11.81 -0.90
C VAL A 14 -1.09 -11.62 -2.30
N ILE A 15 -2.04 -10.71 -2.41
CA ILE A 15 -2.49 -10.14 -3.68
C ILE A 15 -1.85 -8.77 -3.86
N SER A 16 -1.24 -8.52 -5.01
CA SER A 16 -0.80 -7.17 -5.39
C SER A 16 -1.92 -6.45 -6.16
N TYR A 17 -2.47 -5.37 -5.60
CA TYR A 17 -3.52 -4.58 -6.23
C TYR A 17 -3.00 -3.20 -6.62
N GLY A 18 -2.86 -2.98 -7.92
CA GLY A 18 -2.19 -1.84 -8.53
C GLY A 18 -0.73 -2.21 -8.82
N LEU A 19 -0.36 -2.24 -10.10
CA LEU A 19 0.98 -2.57 -10.58
C LEU A 19 1.64 -1.33 -11.21
N GLY A 20 1.45 -0.17 -10.58
CA GLY A 20 2.24 1.03 -10.87
C GLY A 20 3.69 0.88 -10.41
N PRO A 21 4.51 1.95 -10.43
CA PRO A 21 5.92 1.87 -10.03
C PRO A 21 6.16 1.32 -8.62
N ILE A 22 5.25 1.58 -7.66
CA ILE A 22 5.33 1.03 -6.29
C ILE A 22 4.90 -0.44 -6.28
N GLY A 23 3.75 -0.74 -6.88
CA GLY A 23 3.21 -2.11 -7.00
C GLY A 23 4.19 -3.07 -7.65
N MET A 24 4.85 -2.68 -8.75
CA MET A 24 5.87 -3.50 -9.41
C MET A 24 7.07 -3.80 -8.51
N LYS A 25 7.59 -2.79 -7.80
CA LYS A 25 8.73 -3.00 -6.89
C LYS A 25 8.37 -3.91 -5.74
N THR A 26 7.20 -3.72 -5.15
CA THR A 26 6.74 -4.54 -4.02
C THR A 26 6.36 -5.96 -4.45
N ALA A 27 5.75 -6.14 -5.62
CA ALA A 27 5.49 -7.45 -6.20
C ALA A 27 6.79 -8.26 -6.42
N GLY A 28 7.86 -7.62 -6.91
CA GLY A 28 9.18 -8.25 -7.02
C GLY A 28 9.72 -8.71 -5.67
N ILE A 29 9.62 -7.87 -4.63
CA ILE A 29 10.05 -8.22 -3.26
C ILE A 29 9.21 -9.38 -2.69
N ILE A 30 7.90 -9.39 -2.95
CA ILE A 30 7.02 -10.46 -2.49
C ILE A 30 7.42 -11.80 -3.11
N LEU A 31 7.70 -11.84 -4.42
CA LEU A 31 8.12 -13.06 -5.12
C LEU A 31 9.49 -13.59 -4.66
N ASP A 32 10.38 -12.71 -4.21
CA ASP A 32 11.72 -13.08 -3.72
C ASP A 32 11.72 -13.50 -2.23
N ASN A 33 10.66 -13.19 -1.48
CA ASN A 33 10.60 -13.45 -0.05
C ASN A 33 10.06 -14.86 0.26
N PRO A 34 10.84 -15.76 0.89
CA PRO A 34 10.41 -17.14 1.14
C PRO A 34 9.25 -17.27 2.12
N ARG A 35 8.93 -16.22 2.89
CA ARG A 35 7.81 -16.19 3.84
C ARG A 35 6.50 -15.68 3.22
N LEU A 36 6.55 -15.20 1.97
CA LEU A 36 5.40 -14.67 1.26
C LEU A 36 5.10 -15.56 0.04
N GLU A 37 3.84 -15.56 -0.36
CA GLU A 37 3.36 -16.26 -1.55
C GLU A 37 2.49 -15.30 -2.35
N MET A 38 2.86 -15.03 -3.61
CA MET A 38 2.01 -14.24 -4.49
C MET A 38 0.89 -15.13 -5.03
N VAL A 39 -0.36 -14.83 -4.68
CA VAL A 39 -1.54 -15.61 -5.11
C VAL A 39 -2.39 -14.89 -6.15
N GLY A 40 -2.20 -13.58 -6.33
CA GLY A 40 -2.95 -12.82 -7.32
C GLY A 40 -2.34 -11.46 -7.63
N ALA A 41 -2.66 -10.95 -8.80
CA ALA A 41 -2.23 -9.63 -9.26
C ALA A 41 -3.38 -8.94 -9.99
N ILE A 42 -3.64 -7.67 -9.64
CA ILE A 42 -4.75 -6.88 -10.17
C ILE A 42 -4.21 -5.55 -10.69
N ASP A 43 -4.51 -5.21 -11.93
CA ASP A 43 -4.29 -3.87 -12.50
C ASP A 43 -5.28 -3.63 -13.64
N ILE A 44 -5.83 -2.42 -13.72
CA ILE A 44 -6.82 -2.05 -14.74
C ILE A 44 -6.20 -1.70 -16.09
N ALA A 45 -4.87 -1.50 -16.14
CA ALA A 45 -4.18 -1.07 -17.34
C ALA A 45 -4.24 -2.17 -18.41
N PRO A 46 -4.88 -1.93 -19.58
CA PRO A 46 -5.12 -2.96 -20.59
C PRO A 46 -3.84 -3.65 -21.08
N GLU A 47 -2.72 -2.93 -21.08
CA GLU A 47 -1.43 -3.47 -21.48
C GLU A 47 -0.81 -4.42 -20.46
N LYS A 48 -1.36 -4.54 -19.24
CA LYS A 48 -0.91 -5.48 -18.21
C LYS A 48 -1.86 -6.66 -18.05
N VAL A 49 -3.16 -6.46 -18.24
CA VAL A 49 -4.18 -7.51 -18.10
C VAL A 49 -3.84 -8.73 -18.96
N GLY A 50 -3.96 -9.91 -18.37
CA GLY A 50 -3.67 -11.21 -18.98
C GLY A 50 -2.18 -11.54 -19.10
N LYS A 51 -1.26 -10.59 -18.84
CA LYS A 51 0.18 -10.89 -18.84
C LYS A 51 0.59 -11.56 -17.55
N ASP A 52 1.59 -12.44 -17.66
CA ASP A 52 2.23 -13.03 -16.49
C ASP A 52 3.07 -11.99 -15.75
N LEU A 53 2.90 -11.93 -14.43
CA LEU A 53 3.57 -10.97 -13.55
C LEU A 53 5.11 -11.06 -13.65
N GLY A 54 5.66 -12.25 -13.83
CA GLY A 54 7.10 -12.47 -13.98
C GLY A 54 7.66 -11.83 -15.24
N LEU A 55 6.87 -11.81 -16.32
CA LEU A 55 7.22 -11.09 -17.55
C LEU A 55 7.16 -9.58 -17.36
N LEU A 56 6.13 -9.06 -16.68
CA LEU A 56 6.04 -7.63 -16.35
C LEU A 56 7.20 -7.15 -15.47
N LEU A 57 7.69 -8.03 -14.58
CA LEU A 57 8.83 -7.77 -13.70
C LEU A 57 10.20 -8.01 -14.37
N ASN A 58 10.24 -8.41 -15.64
CA ASN A 58 11.47 -8.73 -16.38
C ASN A 58 12.32 -9.84 -15.72
N LEU A 59 11.68 -10.85 -15.11
CA LEU A 59 12.38 -11.96 -14.45
C LEU A 59 12.92 -13.02 -15.43
N ASN A 60 12.82 -12.79 -16.74
CA ASN A 60 13.14 -13.75 -17.82
C ASN A 60 12.46 -15.13 -17.70
N LYS A 61 11.41 -15.23 -16.88
CA LYS A 61 10.60 -16.44 -16.68
C LYS A 61 9.17 -16.07 -16.27
N LYS A 62 8.23 -16.97 -16.58
CA LYS A 62 6.87 -16.90 -16.05
C LYS A 62 6.85 -17.32 -14.58
N VAL A 63 5.99 -16.69 -13.80
CA VAL A 63 5.74 -17.06 -12.39
C VAL A 63 4.37 -17.69 -12.18
N GLY A 64 3.55 -17.80 -13.23
CA GLY A 64 2.24 -18.45 -13.19
C GLY A 64 1.12 -17.57 -12.64
N ILE A 65 1.37 -16.27 -12.43
CA ILE A 65 0.38 -15.31 -11.92
C ILE A 65 -0.01 -14.37 -13.06
N ALA A 66 -1.19 -14.57 -13.63
CA ALA A 66 -1.75 -13.66 -14.63
C ALA A 66 -2.36 -12.43 -13.94
N VAL A 67 -2.13 -11.25 -14.50
CA VAL A 67 -2.78 -10.02 -14.01
C VAL A 67 -4.24 -9.99 -14.44
N SER A 68 -5.17 -9.88 -13.50
CA SER A 68 -6.58 -9.66 -13.83
C SER A 68 -6.92 -8.18 -13.87
N GLY A 69 -7.80 -7.82 -14.81
CA GLY A 69 -8.46 -6.51 -14.86
C GLY A 69 -9.71 -6.43 -13.97
N ASP A 70 -10.15 -7.55 -13.41
CA ASP A 70 -11.30 -7.65 -12.52
C ASP A 70 -10.85 -7.94 -11.08
N ALA A 71 -10.95 -6.91 -10.24
CA ALA A 71 -10.62 -7.05 -8.82
C ALA A 71 -11.57 -8.00 -8.09
N ASN A 72 -12.86 -8.02 -8.46
CA ASN A 72 -13.85 -8.87 -7.78
C ASN A 72 -13.61 -10.35 -8.07
N GLU A 73 -13.21 -10.68 -9.29
CA GLU A 73 -12.80 -12.04 -9.66
C GLU A 73 -11.67 -12.53 -8.74
N ILE A 74 -10.56 -11.79 -8.66
CA ILE A 74 -9.39 -12.22 -7.87
C ILE A 74 -9.70 -12.24 -6.37
N LEU A 75 -10.35 -11.20 -5.85
CA LEU A 75 -10.67 -11.12 -4.42
C LEU A 75 -11.70 -12.19 -3.99
N SER A 76 -12.51 -12.73 -4.90
CA SER A 76 -13.49 -13.79 -4.60
C SER A 76 -12.95 -15.20 -4.77
N SER A 77 -12.00 -15.41 -5.67
CA SER A 77 -11.52 -16.73 -6.07
C SER A 77 -10.22 -17.15 -5.39
N MET A 78 -9.42 -16.19 -4.91
CA MET A 78 -8.12 -16.46 -4.32
C MET A 78 -8.18 -16.46 -2.80
N ASP A 79 -7.66 -17.51 -2.18
CA ASP A 79 -7.51 -17.58 -0.74
C ASP A 79 -6.26 -16.79 -0.30
N ALA A 80 -6.47 -15.52 0.04
CA ALA A 80 -5.41 -14.57 0.37
C ALA A 80 -5.51 -14.10 1.83
N ASP A 81 -4.35 -13.89 2.46
CA ASP A 81 -4.28 -13.38 3.83
C ASP A 81 -4.15 -11.84 3.85
N LEU A 82 -3.60 -11.27 2.77
CA LEU A 82 -3.27 -9.86 2.65
C LEU A 82 -3.43 -9.35 1.20
N VAL A 83 -3.99 -8.14 1.05
CA VAL A 83 -3.88 -7.35 -0.17
C VAL A 83 -2.91 -6.19 0.06
N LEU A 84 -1.95 -6.02 -0.84
CA LEU A 84 -1.09 -4.83 -0.91
C LEU A 84 -1.65 -3.87 -1.97
N LEU A 85 -2.30 -2.81 -1.52
CA LEU A 85 -3.01 -1.83 -2.34
C LEU A 85 -2.14 -0.60 -2.64
N THR A 86 -1.75 -0.42 -3.91
CA THR A 86 -0.86 0.67 -4.35
C THR A 86 -1.43 1.49 -5.52
N THR A 87 -2.76 1.62 -5.56
CA THR A 87 -3.53 2.23 -6.66
C THR A 87 -3.60 3.76 -6.61
N GLY A 88 -3.54 4.37 -5.43
CA GLY A 88 -3.74 5.81 -5.29
C GLY A 88 -3.34 6.36 -3.93
N SER A 89 -3.44 7.68 -3.80
CA SER A 89 -3.00 8.44 -2.62
C SER A 89 -4.12 9.04 -1.79
N ILE A 90 -5.27 9.26 -2.43
CA ILE A 90 -6.41 10.00 -1.86
C ILE A 90 -7.37 8.99 -1.27
N PHE A 91 -7.66 9.10 0.03
CA PHE A 91 -8.38 8.07 0.78
C PHE A 91 -9.78 7.83 0.19
N GLU A 92 -10.55 8.89 -0.07
CA GLU A 92 -11.89 8.80 -0.65
C GLU A 92 -11.92 8.06 -1.99
N LYS A 93 -10.89 8.27 -2.84
CA LYS A 93 -10.83 7.68 -4.17
C LYS A 93 -10.53 6.17 -4.15
N ILE A 94 -9.89 5.68 -3.10
CA ILE A 94 -9.54 4.26 -2.96
C ILE A 94 -10.42 3.54 -1.94
N TYR A 95 -11.31 4.25 -1.25
CA TYR A 95 -12.13 3.69 -0.18
C TYR A 95 -12.93 2.48 -0.63
N SER A 96 -13.57 2.53 -1.80
CA SER A 96 -14.34 1.41 -2.35
C SER A 96 -13.49 0.16 -2.60
N GLN A 97 -12.22 0.32 -2.97
CA GLN A 97 -11.28 -0.79 -3.14
C GLN A 97 -10.97 -1.43 -1.78
N ILE A 98 -10.71 -0.62 -0.76
CA ILE A 98 -10.44 -1.10 0.61
C ILE A 98 -11.67 -1.78 1.20
N GLN A 99 -12.85 -1.17 1.04
CA GLN A 99 -14.11 -1.75 1.47
C GLN A 99 -14.33 -3.13 0.83
N SER A 100 -14.07 -3.28 -0.47
CA SER A 100 -14.19 -4.59 -1.16
C SER A 100 -13.22 -5.63 -0.60
N ILE A 101 -12.00 -5.24 -0.24
CA ILE A 101 -10.99 -6.12 0.38
C ILE A 101 -11.45 -6.55 1.78
N VAL A 102 -11.79 -5.58 2.63
CA VAL A 102 -12.18 -5.81 4.03
C VAL A 102 -13.45 -6.63 4.15
N SER A 103 -14.45 -6.36 3.31
CA SER A 103 -15.73 -7.09 3.31
C SER A 103 -15.59 -8.58 3.00
N ARG A 104 -14.42 -9.00 2.50
CA ARG A 104 -14.08 -10.40 2.19
C ARG A 104 -13.25 -11.05 3.30
N GLY A 105 -13.01 -10.37 4.41
CA GLY A 105 -12.19 -10.88 5.50
C GLY A 105 -10.70 -10.94 5.17
N ILE A 106 -10.21 -10.07 4.26
CA ILE A 106 -8.80 -10.00 3.89
C ILE A 106 -8.16 -8.74 4.50
N ASN A 107 -6.96 -8.88 5.06
CA ASN A 107 -6.20 -7.73 5.57
C ASN A 107 -5.74 -6.82 4.42
N CYS A 108 -5.59 -5.52 4.69
CA CYS A 108 -5.16 -4.55 3.67
C CYS A 108 -3.96 -3.74 4.16
N ILE A 109 -2.88 -3.73 3.38
CA ILE A 109 -1.81 -2.74 3.51
C ILE A 109 -1.87 -1.81 2.32
N SER A 110 -1.87 -0.49 2.53
CA SER A 110 -1.87 0.51 1.46
C SER A 110 -0.65 1.42 1.49
N SER A 111 -0.23 1.91 0.31
CA SER A 111 0.75 2.98 0.19
C SER A 111 0.14 4.38 0.09
N ALA A 112 -1.16 4.52 0.33
CA ALA A 112 -1.88 5.79 0.16
C ALA A 112 -1.53 6.80 1.26
N GLU A 113 -1.01 7.97 0.87
CA GLU A 113 -0.50 8.96 1.82
C GLU A 113 -1.58 9.49 2.77
N GLU A 114 -2.81 9.75 2.30
CA GLU A 114 -3.89 10.27 3.16
C GLU A 114 -4.39 9.27 4.21
N MET A 115 -4.07 7.98 4.02
CA MET A 115 -4.47 6.93 4.95
C MET A 115 -3.50 6.69 6.09
N PHE A 116 -2.33 7.35 6.13
CA PHE A 116 -1.39 7.16 7.24
C PHE A 116 -2.04 7.52 8.59
N PHE A 117 -2.78 8.62 8.62
CA PHE A 117 -3.61 8.99 9.77
C PHE A 117 -4.87 9.73 9.30
N PRO A 118 -5.88 9.01 8.79
CA PRO A 118 -6.99 9.62 8.04
C PRO A 118 -8.00 10.32 8.94
N TYR A 119 -7.96 10.06 10.26
CA TYR A 119 -8.89 10.60 11.26
C TYR A 119 -8.91 12.13 11.34
N ILE A 120 -7.84 12.82 10.91
CA ILE A 120 -7.81 14.30 10.90
C ILE A 120 -8.61 14.85 9.71
N ARG A 121 -8.40 14.31 8.50
CA ARG A 121 -9.00 14.85 7.27
C ARG A 121 -10.36 14.23 6.97
N ASN A 122 -10.55 12.96 7.29
CA ASN A 122 -11.72 12.16 6.95
C ASN A 122 -12.22 11.34 8.16
N PRO A 123 -12.58 11.97 9.30
CA PRO A 123 -12.92 11.26 10.54
C PRO A 123 -14.08 10.27 10.36
N ARG A 124 -15.14 10.68 9.65
CA ARG A 124 -16.31 9.83 9.40
C ARG A 124 -15.94 8.59 8.60
N LEU A 125 -15.25 8.77 7.48
CA LEU A 125 -14.85 7.65 6.60
C LEU A 125 -13.84 6.73 7.29
N SER A 126 -12.98 7.29 8.14
CA SER A 126 -12.04 6.52 8.97
C SER A 126 -12.77 5.65 9.97
N GLN A 127 -13.77 6.18 10.68
CA GLN A 127 -14.58 5.40 11.62
C GLN A 127 -15.37 4.30 10.91
N GLN A 128 -15.96 4.61 9.75
CA GLN A 128 -16.66 3.60 8.95
C GLN A 128 -15.75 2.44 8.54
N LEU A 129 -14.51 2.74 8.14
CA LEU A 129 -13.53 1.71 7.79
C LEU A 129 -13.08 0.89 9.01
N ASP A 130 -12.86 1.55 10.15
CA ASP A 130 -12.48 0.90 11.41
C ASP A 130 -13.58 -0.05 11.91
N ASP A 131 -14.83 0.39 11.89
CA ASP A 131 -15.99 -0.44 12.25
C ASP A 131 -16.11 -1.66 11.32
N LEU A 132 -15.97 -1.46 10.01
CA LEU A 132 -16.01 -2.53 9.02
C LEU A 132 -14.84 -3.53 9.21
N ALA A 133 -13.63 -3.03 9.48
CA ALA A 133 -12.47 -3.88 9.72
C ALA A 133 -12.66 -4.75 10.97
N LYS A 134 -13.23 -4.18 12.05
CA LYS A 134 -13.58 -4.92 13.26
C LYS A 134 -14.68 -5.95 13.04
N GLU A 135 -15.73 -5.60 12.31
CA GLU A 135 -16.83 -6.50 11.95
C GLU A 135 -16.30 -7.75 11.23
N HIS A 136 -15.37 -7.57 10.29
CA HIS A 136 -14.77 -8.64 9.53
C HIS A 136 -13.52 -9.26 10.19
N SER A 137 -13.14 -8.81 11.39
CA SER A 137 -11.95 -9.28 12.11
C SER A 137 -10.64 -9.19 11.32
N VAL A 138 -10.46 -8.10 10.58
CA VAL A 138 -9.26 -7.82 9.78
C VAL A 138 -8.59 -6.52 10.17
N THR A 139 -7.37 -6.33 9.68
CA THR A 139 -6.58 -5.11 9.89
C THR A 139 -6.39 -4.35 8.59
N VAL A 140 -6.45 -3.02 8.69
CA VAL A 140 -6.04 -2.09 7.63
C VAL A 140 -4.90 -1.22 8.13
N LEU A 141 -3.82 -1.13 7.35
CA LEU A 141 -2.66 -0.29 7.64
C LEU A 141 -2.26 0.49 6.39
N ALA A 142 -1.94 1.77 6.52
CA ALA A 142 -1.24 2.49 5.48
C ALA A 142 0.16 2.89 5.94
N THR A 143 1.15 2.64 5.11
CA THR A 143 2.54 2.93 5.43
C THR A 143 3.38 3.17 4.18
N GLY A 144 4.60 3.62 4.39
CA GLY A 144 5.52 4.00 3.34
C GLY A 144 6.75 4.69 3.93
N VAL A 145 7.58 5.23 3.05
CA VAL A 145 8.78 5.97 3.48
C VAL A 145 8.39 7.29 4.14
N ASN A 146 7.45 8.02 3.53
CA ASN A 146 6.84 9.22 4.06
C ASN A 146 5.51 9.47 3.32
N PRO A 147 4.37 9.52 4.03
CA PRO A 147 4.22 9.20 5.46
C PRO A 147 4.42 7.68 5.72
N GLY A 148 4.72 7.31 6.97
CA GLY A 148 4.84 5.93 7.44
C GLY A 148 6.13 5.58 8.19
N PHE A 149 7.25 6.26 7.90
CA PHE A 149 8.54 5.93 8.52
C PHE A 149 9.38 7.16 8.85
N VAL A 150 10.00 7.78 7.85
CA VAL A 150 11.12 8.74 8.05
C VAL A 150 10.69 9.98 8.83
N MET A 151 9.45 10.44 8.65
CA MET A 151 8.93 11.65 9.32
C MET A 151 7.90 11.33 10.40
N ASP A 152 7.67 10.05 10.72
CA ASP A 152 6.57 9.63 11.58
C ASP A 152 7.02 8.56 12.58
N THR A 153 7.10 7.29 12.16
CA THR A 153 7.45 6.16 13.04
C THR A 153 8.87 6.29 13.60
N LEU A 154 9.84 6.73 12.80
CA LEU A 154 11.21 6.91 13.25
C LEU A 154 11.35 8.00 14.33
N PRO A 155 10.89 9.25 14.11
CA PRO A 155 10.95 10.27 15.15
C PRO A 155 10.14 9.86 16.38
N LEU A 156 8.98 9.21 16.23
CA LEU A 156 8.22 8.67 17.37
C LEU A 156 9.06 7.66 18.17
N PHE A 157 9.71 6.71 17.50
CA PHE A 157 10.58 5.72 18.15
C PHE A 157 11.72 6.39 18.94
N LEU A 158 12.35 7.42 18.36
CA LEU A 158 13.43 8.16 19.02
C LEU A 158 12.96 8.90 20.29
N THR A 159 11.68 9.28 20.39
CA THR A 159 11.14 9.87 21.63
C THR A 159 11.04 8.88 22.79
N GLY A 160 11.11 7.56 22.53
CA GLY A 160 10.93 6.52 23.56
C GLY A 160 11.94 6.55 24.70
N VAL A 161 13.09 7.21 24.52
CA VAL A 161 14.13 7.39 25.55
C VAL A 161 14.14 8.79 26.17
N CYS A 162 13.21 9.67 25.77
CA CYS A 162 13.10 11.02 26.31
C CYS A 162 12.18 11.06 27.53
N GLN A 163 12.64 11.61 28.65
CA GLN A 163 11.77 11.85 29.81
C GLN A 163 10.70 12.93 29.53
N LYS A 164 11.02 13.90 28.67
CA LYS A 164 10.10 14.96 28.23
C LYS A 164 10.47 15.40 26.81
N VAL A 165 9.50 15.39 25.91
CA VAL A 165 9.65 15.94 24.54
C VAL A 165 9.19 17.39 24.54
N LYS A 166 10.09 18.33 24.24
CA LYS A 166 9.76 19.77 24.13
C LYS A 166 9.44 20.18 22.69
N SER A 167 10.15 19.61 21.73
CA SER A 167 9.97 19.85 20.29
C SER A 167 10.46 18.66 19.49
N ILE A 168 9.94 18.52 18.27
CA ILE A 168 10.40 17.57 17.26
C ILE A 168 10.64 18.41 15.99
N HIS A 169 11.83 18.30 15.41
CA HIS A 169 12.16 18.92 14.12
C HIS A 169 12.62 17.82 13.17
N ILE A 170 12.05 17.82 11.97
CA ILE A 170 12.33 16.82 10.94
C ILE A 170 12.48 17.56 9.62
N GLU A 171 13.58 17.31 8.92
CA GLU A 171 13.82 17.81 7.58
C GLU A 171 14.04 16.63 6.64
N ARG A 172 13.38 16.67 5.48
CA ARG A 172 13.51 15.66 4.44
C ARG A 172 13.74 16.34 3.10
N VAL A 173 14.99 16.34 2.64
CA VAL A 173 15.37 16.87 1.33
C VAL A 173 15.37 15.73 0.31
N VAL A 174 14.68 15.93 -0.81
CA VAL A 174 14.58 14.93 -1.88
C VAL A 174 14.81 15.60 -3.21
N ASP A 175 15.71 15.05 -4.01
CA ASP A 175 15.79 15.37 -5.44
C ASP A 175 14.57 14.78 -6.16
N ALA A 176 13.68 15.66 -6.62
CA ALA A 176 12.46 15.28 -7.33
C ALA A 176 12.71 14.83 -8.77
N SER A 177 13.82 15.25 -9.40
CA SER A 177 14.11 14.95 -10.81
C SER A 177 14.31 13.45 -11.07
N THR A 178 14.80 12.73 -10.06
CA THR A 178 15.03 11.29 -10.09
C THR A 178 13.77 10.47 -9.72
N ARG A 179 12.65 11.13 -9.41
CA ARG A 179 11.44 10.46 -8.91
C ARG A 179 10.49 10.09 -10.04
N ARG A 180 9.58 9.16 -9.74
CA ARG A 180 8.54 8.72 -10.66
C ARG A 180 7.67 9.90 -11.12
N LEU A 181 7.29 9.93 -12.39
CA LEU A 181 6.46 10.98 -12.98
C LEU A 181 5.20 11.33 -12.16
N PRO A 182 4.42 10.35 -11.62
CA PRO A 182 3.26 10.69 -10.80
C PRO A 182 3.57 11.56 -9.57
N LEU A 183 4.77 11.42 -8.98
CA LEU A 183 5.18 12.28 -7.88
C LEU A 183 5.57 13.67 -8.39
N GLN A 184 6.33 13.75 -9.48
CA GLN A 184 6.75 15.03 -10.08
C GLN A 184 5.54 15.89 -10.47
N THR A 185 4.53 15.29 -11.11
CA THR A 185 3.27 15.96 -11.47
C THR A 185 2.53 16.43 -10.22
N LYS A 186 2.43 15.58 -9.19
CA LYS A 186 1.72 15.92 -7.94
C LYS A 186 2.32 17.14 -7.23
N ILE A 187 3.64 17.28 -7.22
CA ILE A 187 4.33 18.40 -6.55
C ILE A 187 4.56 19.59 -7.48
N GLY A 188 4.00 19.57 -8.70
CA GLY A 188 4.05 20.70 -9.62
C GLY A 188 5.39 20.97 -10.30
N VAL A 189 6.34 20.02 -10.27
CA VAL A 189 7.64 20.15 -10.98
C VAL A 189 7.45 20.35 -12.49
N THR A 190 6.32 19.88 -13.03
CA THR A 190 5.98 20.01 -14.46
C THR A 190 5.21 21.28 -14.80
N LEU A 191 4.98 22.19 -13.85
CA LEU A 191 4.18 23.41 -14.03
C LEU A 191 5.07 24.66 -14.15
N THR A 192 4.57 25.69 -14.82
CA THR A 192 5.15 27.03 -14.72
C THR A 192 4.79 27.66 -13.37
N PRO A 193 5.55 28.67 -12.89
CA PRO A 193 5.23 29.34 -11.64
C PRO A 193 3.80 29.89 -11.57
N GLU A 194 3.27 30.43 -12.67
CA GLU A 194 1.91 30.98 -12.75
C GLU A 194 0.88 29.88 -12.58
N LYS A 195 1.01 28.78 -13.34
CA LYS A 195 0.10 27.63 -13.24
C LYS A 195 0.14 26.95 -11.87
N PHE A 196 1.30 26.96 -11.20
CA PHE A 196 1.43 26.42 -9.85
C PHE A 196 0.66 27.27 -8.82
N GLN A 197 0.60 28.59 -9.01
CA GLN A 197 -0.11 29.50 -8.10
C GLN A 197 -1.63 29.46 -8.27
N GLU A 198 -2.13 29.07 -9.44
CA GLU A 198 -3.56 29.02 -9.74
C GLU A 198 -4.31 27.86 -9.04
N GLY A 199 -3.61 26.82 -8.57
CA GLY A 199 -4.16 25.71 -7.79
C GLY A 199 -4.45 24.44 -8.59
#